data_AF-A0A7S0GKT8-F1
#
_entry.id   AF-A0A7S0GKT8-F1
#
_cell.length_a   1.000
_cell.length_b   1.000
_cell.length_c   1.000
_cell.angle_alpha   90.00
_cell.angle_beta   90.00
_cell.angle_gamma   90.00
#
_symmetry.space_group_name_H-M   'P 1'
#
loop_
_entity.id
_entity.type
_entity.pdbx_description
1 polymer ?
#
loop_
_entity_poly.entity_id
_entity_poly.type
_entity_poly.pdbx_seq_one_letter_code
_entity_poly.pdbx_strand_id
1 'polypeptide(L)'
;NESSESTDTSTSTLRVGLIDFQWSGFGLAATDIAHFITSAVHADMLIDDGERILLDYYYKHLQTYLVEYGTCRTPEEAARLYSHDTYLEQYDTAVLDLCRLVIAYTWSRFTEPVEKG
;
A
#
# COMPACT_ATOMS: atom_id res chain seq x y z
N ASN A 1 -23.89 43.81 -11.69
CA ASN A 1 -23.60 42.65 -12.54
C ASN A 1 -22.58 41.82 -11.80
N GLU A 2 -23.01 41.16 -10.73
CA GLU A 2 -22.17 40.27 -9.93
C GLU A 2 -22.74 38.88 -10.14
N SER A 3 -22.06 38.10 -10.96
CA SER A 3 -22.34 36.68 -11.12
C SER A 3 -21.54 35.96 -10.03
N SER A 4 -22.20 35.61 -8.93
CA SER A 4 -21.66 34.69 -7.94
C SER A 4 -21.69 33.28 -8.54
N GLU A 5 -20.52 32.78 -8.91
CA GLU A 5 -20.31 31.37 -9.26
C GLU A 5 -20.33 30.56 -7.96
N SER A 6 -21.35 29.72 -7.80
CA SER A 6 -21.46 28.81 -6.66
C SER A 6 -20.63 27.58 -6.96
N THR A 7 -19.43 27.51 -6.38
CA THR A 7 -18.61 26.30 -6.40
C THR A 7 -19.25 25.25 -5.50
N ASP A 8 -20.13 24.44 -6.08
CA ASP A 8 -20.74 23.29 -5.43
C ASP A 8 -19.69 22.17 -5.30
N THR A 9 -18.77 22.32 -4.35
CA THR A 9 -17.84 21.25 -3.95
C THR A 9 -18.63 20.22 -3.13
N SER A 10 -19.54 19.52 -3.81
CA SER A 10 -20.05 18.25 -3.30
C SER A 10 -18.91 17.25 -3.36
N THR A 11 -18.21 17.06 -2.24
CA THR A 11 -17.24 15.98 -2.06
C THR A 11 -18.01 14.66 -2.12
N SER A 12 -18.23 14.16 -3.33
CA SER A 12 -18.84 12.85 -3.56
C SER A 12 -18.03 11.83 -2.75
N THR A 13 -18.68 11.18 -1.79
CA THR A 13 -18.03 10.22 -0.91
C THR A 13 -17.56 9.03 -1.76
N LEU A 14 -16.24 8.84 -1.86
CA LEU A 14 -15.67 7.71 -2.58
C LEU A 14 -16.10 6.40 -1.91
N ARG A 15 -16.81 5.55 -2.66
CA ARG A 15 -17.16 4.20 -2.24
C ARG A 15 -16.11 3.24 -2.79
N VAL A 16 -15.38 2.60 -1.89
CA VAL A 16 -14.31 1.66 -2.23
C VAL A 16 -14.73 0.26 -1.78
N GLY A 17 -14.46 -0.75 -2.61
CA GLY A 17 -14.67 -2.16 -2.28
C GLY A 17 -13.44 -2.97 -2.67
N LEU A 18 -13.06 -3.92 -1.81
CA LEU A 18 -12.00 -4.89 -2.11
C LEU A 18 -12.61 -6.13 -2.77
N ILE A 19 -11.96 -6.64 -3.80
CA ILE A 19 -12.38 -7.81 -4.58
C ILE A 19 -11.20 -8.76 -4.78
N ASP A 20 -11.50 -9.96 -5.28
CA ASP A 20 -10.51 -10.96 -5.72
C ASP A 20 -9.56 -11.48 -4.62
N PHE A 21 -10.14 -12.11 -3.60
CA PHE A 21 -9.42 -12.77 -2.49
C PHE A 21 -8.88 -14.16 -2.85
N GLN A 22 -8.58 -14.43 -4.13
CA GLN A 22 -8.05 -15.72 -4.58
C GLN A 22 -6.65 -16.02 -4.01
N TRP A 23 -5.92 -14.97 -3.61
CA TRP A 23 -4.56 -15.05 -3.07
C TRP A 23 -4.48 -14.56 -1.63
N SER A 24 -5.48 -14.88 -0.82
CA SER A 24 -5.47 -14.61 0.62
C SER A 24 -4.83 -15.75 1.40
N GLY A 25 -4.06 -15.41 2.44
CA GLY A 25 -3.41 -16.42 3.26
C GLY A 25 -2.61 -15.81 4.41
N PHE A 26 -1.85 -16.67 5.08
CA PHE A 26 -0.89 -16.23 6.09
C PHE A 26 0.34 -15.63 5.41
N GLY A 27 0.70 -14.42 5.82
CA GLY A 27 1.83 -13.69 5.28
C GLY A 27 2.24 -12.54 6.20
N LEU A 28 3.12 -11.67 5.70
CA LEU A 28 3.48 -10.45 6.40
C LEU A 28 2.29 -9.48 6.34
N ALA A 29 2.03 -8.78 7.43
CA ALA A 29 0.91 -7.83 7.50
C ALA A 29 1.08 -6.65 6.54
N ALA A 30 2.31 -6.32 6.14
CA ALA A 30 2.58 -5.29 5.15
C ALA A 30 2.53 -5.77 3.68
N THR A 31 2.26 -7.06 3.41
CA THR A 31 2.24 -7.58 2.02
C THR A 31 1.20 -6.89 1.15
N ASP A 32 -0.02 -6.69 1.67
CA ASP A 32 -1.10 -6.06 0.90
C ASP A 32 -0.78 -4.60 0.52
N ILE A 33 -0.20 -3.84 1.46
CA ILE A 33 0.18 -2.44 1.18
C ILE A 33 1.38 -2.36 0.24
N ALA A 34 2.36 -3.27 0.36
CA ALA A 34 3.46 -3.36 -0.61
C ALA A 34 2.94 -3.61 -2.02
N HIS A 35 1.98 -4.54 -2.18
CA HIS A 35 1.36 -4.79 -3.46
C HIS A 35 0.58 -3.56 -3.97
N PHE A 36 -0.17 -2.89 -3.09
CA PHE A 36 -0.94 -1.70 -3.47
C PHE A 36 -0.04 -0.54 -3.91
N ILE A 37 0.99 -0.20 -3.13
CA ILE A 37 1.91 0.89 -3.45
C ILE A 37 2.63 0.62 -4.78
N THR A 38 3.09 -0.60 -5.01
CA THR A 38 3.84 -0.94 -6.23
C THR A 38 2.98 -1.04 -7.49
N SER A 39 1.66 -1.18 -7.38
CA SER A 39 0.77 -1.41 -8.53
C SER A 39 -0.23 -0.29 -8.82
N ALA A 40 -0.62 0.50 -7.83
CA ALA A 40 -1.80 1.37 -7.94
C ALA A 40 -1.53 2.87 -7.75
N VAL A 41 -0.37 3.26 -7.23
CA VAL A 41 -0.07 4.68 -7.00
C VAL A 41 0.49 5.35 -8.25
N HIS A 42 0.17 6.64 -8.40
CA HIS A 42 0.79 7.45 -9.45
C HIS A 42 2.28 7.62 -9.14
N ALA A 43 3.14 7.55 -10.16
CA ALA A 43 4.60 7.59 -9.97
C ALA A 43 5.09 8.84 -9.21
N ASP A 44 4.43 9.99 -9.42
CA ASP A 44 4.74 11.23 -8.70
C ASP A 44 4.60 11.11 -7.18
N MET A 45 3.78 10.17 -6.69
CA MET A 45 3.62 9.91 -5.25
C MET A 45 4.80 9.13 -4.64
N LEU A 46 5.78 8.72 -5.45
CA LEU A 46 6.98 8.01 -5.00
C LEU A 46 8.22 8.92 -4.98
N ILE A 47 8.08 10.17 -5.41
CA ILE A 47 9.15 11.18 -5.43
C ILE A 47 9.20 11.91 -4.08
N ASP A 48 10.37 12.41 -3.69
CA ASP A 48 10.56 13.28 -2.50
C ASP A 48 9.91 12.74 -1.21
N ASP A 49 10.25 11.51 -0.82
CA ASP A 49 9.70 10.80 0.35
C ASP A 49 8.18 10.53 0.29
N GLY A 50 7.53 10.69 -0.86
CA GLY A 50 6.10 10.46 -1.02
C GLY A 50 5.67 9.04 -0.63
N GLU A 51 6.48 8.03 -0.94
CA GLU A 51 6.25 6.65 -0.50
C GLU A 51 6.16 6.55 1.03
N ARG A 52 7.12 7.18 1.73
CA ARG A 52 7.15 7.20 3.20
C ARG A 52 5.92 7.89 3.78
N ILE A 53 5.47 8.99 3.18
CA ILE A 53 4.26 9.72 3.61
C ILE A 53 3.03 8.80 3.50
N LEU A 54 2.91 8.05 2.40
CA LEU A 54 1.80 7.11 2.19
C LEU A 54 1.84 5.96 3.20
N LEU A 55 3.03 5.40 3.47
CA LEU A 55 3.21 4.32 4.45
C LEU A 55 2.90 4.78 5.87
N ASP A 56 3.31 5.98 6.26
CA ASP A 56 3.01 6.54 7.57
C ASP A 56 1.51 6.84 7.74
N TYR A 57 0.86 7.33 6.68
CA TYR A 57 -0.59 7.52 6.64
C TYR A 57 -1.32 6.18 6.82
N TYR A 58 -0.93 5.15 6.05
CA TYR A 58 -1.52 3.81 6.16
C TYR A 58 -1.34 3.24 7.56
N TYR A 59 -0.12 3.25 8.09
CA TYR A 59 0.18 2.69 9.41
C TYR A 59 -0.64 3.39 10.51
N LYS A 60 -0.71 4.72 10.50
CA LYS A 60 -1.53 5.48 11.46
C LYS A 60 -2.99 5.03 11.46
N HIS A 61 -3.57 4.84 10.28
CA HIS A 61 -4.95 4.40 10.15
C HIS A 61 -5.11 2.92 10.51
N LEU A 62 -4.16 2.05 10.15
CA LEU A 62 -4.14 0.66 10.58
C LEU A 62 -4.22 0.55 12.11
N GLN A 63 -3.40 1.29 12.85
CA GLN A 63 -3.42 1.30 14.32
C GLN A 63 -4.80 1.71 14.88
N THR A 64 -5.47 2.67 14.23
CA THR A 64 -6.82 3.12 14.61
C THR A 64 -7.84 2.01 14.38
N TYR A 65 -7.80 1.36 13.23
CA TYR A 65 -8.76 0.33 12.85
C TYR A 65 -8.54 -1.01 13.57
N LEU A 66 -7.30 -1.32 13.99
CA LEU A 66 -7.02 -2.47 14.85
C LEU A 66 -7.76 -2.36 16.20
N VAL A 67 -7.95 -1.13 16.70
CA VAL A 67 -8.74 -0.89 17.92
C VAL A 67 -10.24 -0.91 17.60
N GLU A 68 -10.66 -0.20 16.55
CA GLU A 68 -12.07 -0.11 16.15
C GLU A 68 -12.71 -1.48 15.90
N TYR A 69 -11.99 -2.37 15.22
CA TYR A 69 -12.47 -3.72 14.88
C TYR A 69 -12.14 -4.78 15.93
N GLY A 70 -11.63 -4.38 17.10
CA GLY A 70 -11.52 -5.24 18.28
C GLY A 70 -10.30 -6.17 18.30
N THR A 71 -9.34 -6.01 17.40
CA THR A 71 -8.06 -6.73 17.46
C THR A 71 -7.23 -6.30 18.67
N CYS A 72 -7.27 -5.01 19.02
CA CYS A 72 -6.59 -4.43 20.18
C CYS A 72 -7.58 -3.59 21.00
N ARG A 73 -7.28 -3.36 22.28
CA ARG A 73 -8.13 -2.53 23.17
C ARG A 73 -7.73 -1.07 23.16
N THR A 74 -6.45 -0.79 22.94
CA THR A 74 -5.93 0.59 22.90
C THR A 74 -4.89 0.77 21.78
N PRO A 75 -4.67 2.00 21.32
CA PRO A 75 -3.61 2.28 20.33
C PRO A 75 -2.21 1.88 20.81
N GLU A 76 -1.92 1.97 22.11
CA GLU A 76 -0.63 1.56 22.69
C GLU A 76 -0.46 0.04 22.71
N GLU A 77 -1.54 -0.72 22.80
CA GLU A 77 -1.52 -2.16 22.60
C GLU A 77 -1.26 -2.49 21.13
N ALA A 78 -1.94 -1.82 20.20
CA ALA A 78 -1.76 -2.02 18.76
C ALA A 78 -0.31 -1.73 18.33
N ALA A 79 0.29 -0.64 18.80
CA ALA A 79 1.66 -0.26 18.48
C ALA A 79 2.72 -1.20 19.10
N ARG A 80 2.39 -1.87 20.21
CA ARG A 80 3.25 -2.91 20.80
C ARG A 80 3.11 -4.25 20.09
N LEU A 81 1.89 -4.59 19.66
CA LEU A 81 1.61 -5.80 18.90
C LEU A 81 2.27 -5.75 17.52
N TYR A 82 2.20 -4.59 16.86
CA TYR A 82 2.75 -4.36 15.54
C TYR A 82 3.36 -2.97 15.45
N SER A 83 4.68 -2.90 15.68
CA SER A 83 5.43 -1.65 15.71
C SER A 83 5.65 -1.09 14.31
N HIS A 84 5.97 0.21 14.24
CA HIS A 84 6.28 0.89 12.99
C HIS A 84 7.54 0.30 12.33
N ASP A 85 8.57 0.00 13.12
CA ASP A 85 9.79 -0.65 12.63
C ASP A 85 9.49 -2.03 12.02
N THR A 86 8.69 -2.85 12.70
CA THR A 86 8.27 -4.17 12.17
C THR A 86 7.49 -4.00 10.87
N TYR A 87 6.61 -3.00 10.82
CA TYR A 87 5.82 -2.69 9.64
C TYR A 87 6.70 -2.33 8.43
N LEU A 88 7.71 -1.47 8.62
CA LEU A 88 8.63 -1.11 7.55
C LEU A 88 9.51 -2.28 7.12
N GLU A 89 10.04 -3.07 8.06
CA GLU A 89 10.81 -4.28 7.74
C GLU A 89 9.97 -5.28 6.92
N GLN A 90 8.70 -5.45 7.28
CA GLN A 90 7.78 -6.30 6.53
C GLN A 90 7.45 -5.72 5.15
N TYR A 91 7.30 -4.39 5.03
CA TYR A 91 7.07 -3.72 3.76
C TYR A 91 8.23 -3.96 2.80
N ASP A 92 9.47 -3.68 3.24
CA ASP A 92 10.68 -3.87 2.44
C ASP A 92 10.83 -5.34 2.00
N THR A 93 10.57 -6.27 2.92
CA THR A 93 10.61 -7.71 2.63
C THR A 93 9.57 -8.08 1.57
N ALA A 94 8.35 -7.55 1.66
CA ALA A 94 7.28 -7.83 0.70
C ALA A 94 7.57 -7.23 -0.69
N VAL A 95 8.15 -6.02 -0.76
CA VAL A 95 8.59 -5.42 -2.03
C VAL A 95 9.67 -6.28 -2.69
N LEU A 96 10.65 -6.76 -1.91
CA LEU A 96 11.68 -7.66 -2.43
C LEU A 96 11.12 -8.98 -2.95
N ASP A 97 10.14 -9.57 -2.26
CA ASP A 97 9.50 -10.80 -2.71
C ASP A 97 8.68 -10.58 -4.00
N LEU A 98 7.97 -9.45 -4.10
CA LEU A 98 7.27 -9.06 -5.32
C LEU A 98 8.25 -8.88 -6.50
N CYS A 99 9.36 -8.16 -6.29
CA CYS A 99 10.40 -8.01 -7.29
C CYS A 99 10.96 -9.37 -7.73
N ARG A 100 11.23 -10.27 -6.78
CA ARG A 100 11.69 -11.63 -7.07
C ARG A 100 10.68 -12.39 -7.92
N LEU A 101 9.38 -12.30 -7.59
CA LEU A 101 8.31 -12.95 -8.35
C LEU A 101 8.23 -12.40 -9.77
N VAL A 102 8.22 -11.07 -9.94
CA VAL A 102 8.14 -10.41 -11.26
C VAL A 102 9.36 -10.74 -12.10
N ILE A 103 10.56 -10.70 -11.54
CA ILE A 103 11.80 -11.04 -12.25
C ILE A 103 11.78 -12.51 -12.64
N ALA A 104 11.48 -13.44 -11.73
CA ALA A 104 11.45 -14.87 -12.03
C ALA A 104 10.40 -15.21 -13.11
N TYR A 105 9.22 -14.60 -13.01
CA TYR A 105 8.16 -14.75 -13.99
C TYR A 105 8.57 -14.21 -15.36
N THR A 106 9.20 -13.04 -15.40
CA THR A 106 9.67 -12.41 -16.64
C THR A 106 10.86 -13.15 -17.25
N TRP A 107 11.78 -13.66 -16.43
CA TRP A 107 12.99 -14.36 -16.86
C TRP A 107 12.65 -15.58 -17.73
N SER A 108 11.65 -16.36 -17.34
CA SER A 108 11.16 -17.51 -18.12
C SER A 108 10.60 -17.14 -19.50
N ARG A 109 10.32 -15.85 -19.75
CA ARG A 109 9.72 -15.33 -20.99
C ARG A 109 10.72 -14.65 -21.91
N PHE A 110 11.95 -14.40 -21.45
CA PHE A 110 13.03 -13.98 -22.33
C PHE A 110 13.46 -15.16 -23.19
N THR A 111 12.96 -15.18 -24.42
CA THR A 111 13.21 -16.25 -25.40
C THR A 111 14.27 -15.87 -26.42
N GLU A 112 14.55 -14.57 -26.60
CA GLU A 112 15.55 -14.06 -27.51
C GLU A 112 16.73 -13.42 -26.74
N PRO A 113 17.99 -13.65 -27.17
CA PRO A 113 19.14 -12.96 -26.59
C PRO A 113 19.05 -11.46 -26.90
N VAL A 114 19.35 -10.62 -25.91
CA VAL A 114 19.51 -9.17 -26.13
C VAL A 114 20.80 -8.94 -26.92
N GLU A 115 20.71 -8.43 -28.14
CA GLU A 115 21.89 -8.01 -28.91
C GLU A 115 22.59 -6.86 -28.17
N LYS A 116 23.86 -7.05 -27.82
CA LYS A 116 24.69 -5.98 -27.26
C LYS A 116 25.18 -5.10 -28.41
N GLY A 117 24.63 -3.90 -28.51
CA GLY A 117 25.14 -2.83 -29.38
C GLY A 117 26.45 -2.23 -28.87
#